data_AF-A0A2V9NT99-F1
#
_entry.id   AF-A0A2V9NT99-F1
#
_cell.length_a   1.000
_cell.length_b   1.000
_cell.length_c   1.000
_cell.angle_alpha   90.00
_cell.angle_beta   90.00
_cell.angle_gamma   90.00
#
_symmetry.space_group_name_H-M   'P 1'
#
loop_
_entity.id
_entity.type
_entity.pdbx_description
1 polymer ?
#
loop_
_entity_poly.entity_id
_entity_poly.type
_entity_poly.pdbx_seq_one_letter_code
_entity_poly.pdbx_strand_id
1 'polypeptide(L)'
;MVVSSPRGCVLGVDDEDASKVRPFIEQQGISYPILLDPGRKVNESFQIEGIPKTFIYDREGKIIAQSIDMRTQKQFLEMLAQAGLQ
;
A
#
# COMPACT_ATOMS: atom_id res chain seq x y z
N MET A 1 -1.81 -0.01 0.62
CA MET A 1 -0.40 -0.13 0.15
C MET A 1 -0.16 0.84 -1.00
N VAL A 2 0.89 1.66 -0.91
CA VAL A 2 1.25 2.66 -1.92
C VAL A 2 2.64 2.34 -2.48
N VAL A 3 2.80 2.36 -3.81
CA VAL A 3 4.07 2.06 -4.49
C VAL A 3 4.47 3.22 -5.43
N SER A 4 5.73 3.67 -5.42
CA SER A 4 6.28 4.68 -6.36
C SER A 4 7.68 4.24 -6.83
N SER A 5 8.11 4.36 -8.11
CA SER A 5 9.40 3.85 -8.66
C SER A 5 10.32 4.93 -9.28
N PRO A 6 11.67 4.84 -9.15
CA PRO A 6 12.49 3.86 -9.91
C PRO A 6 13.55 3.05 -9.16
N ARG A 7 13.72 3.30 -7.86
CA ARG A 7 14.15 2.32 -6.87
C ARG A 7 13.03 2.25 -5.85
N GLY A 8 11.87 1.83 -6.33
CA GLY A 8 10.63 2.23 -5.71
C GLY A 8 10.48 1.86 -4.25
N CYS A 9 9.71 2.65 -3.49
CA CYS A 9 9.35 2.29 -2.14
C CYS A 9 7.93 1.72 -2.08
N VAL A 10 7.74 0.78 -1.16
CA VAL A 10 6.42 0.28 -0.76
C VAL A 10 6.10 0.90 0.60
N LEU A 11 4.91 1.45 0.74
CA LEU A 11 4.41 1.98 2.00
C LEU A 11 3.10 1.27 2.38
N GLY A 12 3.07 0.68 3.57
CA GLY A 12 1.81 0.28 4.19
C GLY A 12 1.21 1.46 4.95
N VAL A 13 -0.11 1.53 4.99
CA VAL A 13 -0.86 2.49 5.82
C VAL A 13 -1.86 1.68 6.61
N ASP A 14 -1.85 1.84 7.92
CA ASP A 14 -2.67 1.10 8.87
C ASP A 14 -3.31 2.09 9.86
N ASP A 15 -4.60 1.95 10.14
CA ASP A 15 -5.33 2.84 11.04
C ASP A 15 -5.52 2.27 12.46
N GLU A 16 -4.95 1.09 12.73
CA GLU A 16 -4.93 0.50 14.06
C GLU A 16 -3.84 1.10 14.97
N ASP A 17 -3.99 0.89 16.27
CA ASP A 17 -3.02 1.30 17.27
C ASP A 17 -1.66 0.62 17.06
N ALA A 18 -0.59 1.38 17.30
CA ALA A 18 0.79 0.89 17.21
C ALA A 18 1.04 -0.40 18.03
N SER A 19 0.32 -0.58 19.13
CA SER A 19 0.41 -1.77 20.00
C SER A 19 -0.08 -3.05 19.33
N LYS A 20 -0.98 -2.95 18.34
CA LYS A 20 -1.45 -4.08 17.53
C LYS A 20 -0.61 -4.26 16.26
N VAL A 21 -0.24 -3.14 15.63
CA VAL A 21 0.48 -3.14 14.35
C VAL A 21 1.93 -3.66 14.52
N ARG A 22 2.64 -3.27 15.58
CA ARG A 22 4.05 -3.66 15.78
C ARG A 22 4.26 -5.17 15.89
N PRO A 23 3.53 -5.93 16.75
CA PRO A 23 3.67 -7.38 16.80
C PRO A 23 3.37 -8.05 15.46
N PHE A 24 2.39 -7.54 14.70
CA PHE A 24 2.07 -8.07 13.38
C PHE A 24 3.21 -7.88 12.38
N ILE A 25 3.82 -6.69 12.33
CA ILE A 25 5.00 -6.40 11.50
C ILE A 25 6.14 -7.38 11.80
N GLU A 26 6.43 -7.58 13.08
CA GLU A 26 7.50 -8.48 13.54
C GLU A 26 7.19 -9.94 13.18
N GLN A 27 5.96 -10.40 13.44
CA GLN A 27 5.54 -11.76 13.16
C GLN A 27 5.55 -12.09 11.66
N GLN A 28 5.13 -11.15 10.81
CA GLN A 28 5.05 -11.33 9.36
C GLN A 28 6.37 -11.04 8.63
N GLY A 29 7.40 -10.54 9.33
CA GLY A 29 8.68 -10.20 8.73
C GLY A 29 8.58 -9.07 7.69
N ILE A 30 7.68 -8.11 7.92
CA ILE A 30 7.45 -6.99 6.99
C ILE A 30 8.68 -6.06 7.02
N SER A 31 9.31 -5.87 5.86
CA SER A 31 10.55 -5.10 5.72
C SER A 31 10.36 -3.69 5.13
N TYR A 32 9.17 -3.38 4.64
CA TYR A 32 8.84 -2.06 4.11
C TYR A 32 8.18 -1.18 5.18
N PRO A 33 8.30 0.16 5.10
CA PRO A 33 7.72 1.05 6.10
C PRO A 33 6.19 0.94 6.20
N ILE A 34 5.68 0.89 7.43
CA ILE A 34 4.25 1.01 7.75
C ILE A 34 4.02 2.36 8.43
N LEU A 35 3.11 3.15 7.88
CA LEU A 35 2.65 4.42 8.43
C LEU A 35 1.34 4.20 9.18
N LEU A 36 1.21 4.81 10.36
CA LEU A 36 -0.05 4.79 11.10
C LEU A 36 -0.92 5.97 10.68
N ASP A 37 -2.22 5.73 10.46
CA ASP A 37 -3.24 6.72 10.12
C ASP A 37 -4.26 6.89 11.27
N PRO A 38 -3.82 7.40 12.43
CA PRO A 38 -4.72 7.58 13.57
C PRO A 38 -5.83 8.56 13.19
N GLY A 39 -7.08 8.15 13.41
CA GLY A 39 -8.25 8.92 13.02
C GLY A 39 -8.55 8.89 11.52
N ARG A 40 -7.99 7.93 10.77
CA ARG A 40 -8.42 7.55 9.41
C ARG A 40 -8.34 8.68 8.36
N LYS A 41 -7.46 9.66 8.53
CA LYS A 41 -7.40 10.84 7.64
C LYS A 41 -6.99 10.49 6.22
N VAL A 42 -6.03 9.58 6.06
CA VAL A 42 -5.60 9.07 4.74
C VAL A 42 -6.70 8.19 4.17
N ASN A 43 -7.28 7.32 4.99
CA ASN A 43 -8.38 6.44 4.59
C ASN A 43 -9.58 7.24 4.02
N GLU A 44 -9.98 8.31 4.71
CA GLU A 44 -11.05 9.22 4.28
C GLU A 44 -10.67 10.00 3.01
N SER A 45 -9.46 10.56 2.96
CA SER A 45 -8.99 11.33 1.80
C SER A 45 -8.94 10.50 0.52
N PHE A 46 -8.72 9.20 0.64
CA PHE A 46 -8.66 8.25 -0.46
C PHE A 46 -9.99 7.50 -0.68
N GLN A 47 -11.04 7.83 0.07
CA GLN A 47 -12.36 7.21 -0.02
C GLN A 47 -12.30 5.67 0.04
N ILE A 48 -11.56 5.15 1.02
CA ILE A 48 -11.35 3.70 1.18
C ILE A 48 -12.57 3.07 1.87
N GLU A 49 -13.46 2.47 1.07
CA GLU A 49 -14.64 1.76 1.57
C GLU A 49 -14.36 0.32 2.01
N GLY A 50 -13.24 -0.26 1.55
CA GLY A 50 -12.87 -1.65 1.85
C GLY A 50 -11.37 -1.90 1.73
N ILE A 51 -10.87 -2.80 2.56
CA ILE A 51 -9.46 -3.21 2.61
C ILE A 51 -9.30 -4.70 2.21
N PRO A 52 -8.14 -5.11 1.65
CA PRO A 52 -6.97 -4.29 1.34
C PRO A 52 -7.14 -3.46 0.05
N LYS A 53 -6.59 -2.24 0.05
CA LYS A 53 -6.53 -1.34 -1.11
C LYS A 53 -5.08 -0.99 -1.48
N THR A 54 -4.76 -1.10 -2.76
CA THR A 54 -3.42 -0.82 -3.29
C THR A 54 -3.49 0.24 -4.37
N PHE A 55 -2.56 1.20 -4.31
CA PHE A 55 -2.38 2.25 -5.31
C PHE A 55 -0.93 2.25 -5.80
N ILE A 56 -0.76 2.46 -7.09
CA ILE A 56 0.56 2.60 -7.72
C ILE A 56 0.62 4.00 -8.31
N TYR A 57 1.67 4.72 -7.94
CA TYR A 57 1.97 6.06 -8.37
C TYR A 57 3.18 6.08 -9.30
N ASP A 58 3.15 6.93 -10.31
CA ASP A 58 4.35 7.28 -11.06
C ASP A 58 5.23 8.28 -10.29
N ARG A 59 6.33 8.74 -10.91
CA ARG A 59 7.25 9.72 -10.31
C ARG A 59 6.68 11.13 -10.24
N GLU A 60 5.65 11.41 -11.02
CA GLU A 60 4.97 12.71 -11.03
C GLU A 60 3.86 12.74 -9.96
N GLY A 61 3.67 11.64 -9.21
CA GLY A 61 2.64 11.52 -8.18
C GLY A 61 1.25 11.25 -8.77
N LYS A 62 1.16 10.74 -10.00
CA LYS A 62 -0.12 10.33 -10.60
C LYS A 62 -0.40 8.87 -10.32
N ILE A 63 -1.66 8.54 -10.03
CA ILE A 63 -2.11 7.15 -9.91
C ILE A 63 -2.13 6.52 -11.30
N ILE A 64 -1.35 5.46 -11.47
CA ILE A 64 -1.26 4.70 -12.73
C ILE A 64 -1.90 3.31 -12.62
N ALA A 65 -2.13 2.81 -11.41
CA ALA A 65 -2.95 1.61 -11.17
C ALA A 65 -3.54 1.59 -9.75
N GLN A 66 -4.67 0.89 -9.60
CA GLN A 66 -5.31 0.66 -8.31
C GLN A 66 -5.90 -0.75 -8.24
N SER A 67 -5.90 -1.37 -7.05
CA SER A 67 -6.60 -2.63 -6.83
C SER A 67 -8.10 -2.37 -6.63
N ILE A 68 -8.94 -3.22 -7.19
CA ILE A 68 -10.38 -3.19 -6.96
C ILE A 68 -10.72 -3.93 -5.65
N ASP A 69 -9.93 -4.97 -5.35
CA ASP A 69 -10.15 -5.99 -4.32
C ASP A 69 -8.80 -6.57 -3.84
N MET A 70 -8.87 -7.63 -3.02
CA MET A 70 -7.71 -8.39 -2.59
C MET A 70 -6.99 -9.00 -3.79
N ARG A 71 -5.66 -8.87 -3.80
CA ARG A 71 -4.80 -9.36 -4.88
C ARG A 71 -3.88 -10.45 -4.36
N THR A 72 -3.72 -11.50 -5.15
CA THR A 72 -2.62 -12.45 -5.00
C THR A 72 -1.29 -11.78 -5.33
N GLN A 73 -0.17 -12.37 -4.89
CA GLN A 73 1.17 -11.89 -5.25
C GLN A 73 1.34 -11.76 -6.77
N LYS A 74 0.85 -12.73 -7.54
CA LYS A 74 0.92 -12.69 -9.01
C LYS A 74 0.20 -11.48 -9.58
N GLN A 75 -1.05 -11.25 -9.17
CA GLN A 75 -1.82 -10.09 -9.63
C GLN A 75 -1.18 -8.77 -9.23
N PHE A 76 -0.54 -8.71 -8.07
CA PHE A 76 0.22 -7.53 -7.66
C PHE A 76 1.44 -7.29 -8.56
N LEU A 77 2.21 -8.34 -8.87
CA LEU A 77 3.35 -8.24 -9.79
C LEU A 77 2.90 -7.83 -11.21
N GLU A 78 1.77 -8.33 -11.68
CA GLU A 78 1.17 -7.92 -12.96
C GLU A 78 0.79 -6.44 -12.97
N MET A 79 0.25 -5.92 -11.85
CA MET A 79 -0.03 -4.48 -11.72
C MET A 79 1.25 -3.64 -11.80
N LEU A 80 2.36 -4.11 -11.21
CA LEU A 80 3.66 -3.43 -11.30
C LEU A 80 4.20 -3.46 -12.74
N ALA A 81 4.04 -4.59 -13.45
CA ALA A 81 4.45 -4.72 -14.85
C ALA A 81 3.66 -3.77 -15.77
N GLN A 82 2.33 -3.72 -15.62
CA GLN A 82 1.47 -2.80 -16.38
C GLN A 82 1.80 -1.34 -16.11
N ALA A 83 2.25 -1.03 -14.90
CA ALA A 83 2.70 0.29 -14.48
C ALA A 83 4.11 0.66 -14.98
N GLY A 84 4.81 -0.24 -15.70
CA GLY A 84 6.18 -0.01 -16.19
C GLY A 84 7.22 0.04 -15.07
N LEU A 85 6.97 -0.65 -13.95
CA LEU A 85 7.84 -0.65 -12.76
C LEU A 85 8.62 -1.96 -12.58
N GLN A 86 8.67 -2.81 -13.61
CA GLN A 86 9.47 -4.03 -13.68
C GLN A 86 10.54 -3.93 -14.77
#